data_AF-A0A5P8JTB5-F1
#
_entry.id   AF-A0A5P8JTB5-F1
#
_cell.length_a   1.000
_cell.length_b   1.000
_cell.length_c   1.000
_cell.angle_alpha   90.00
_cell.angle_beta   90.00
_cell.angle_gamma   90.00
#
_symmetry.space_group_name_H-M   'P 1'
#
loop_
_entity.id
_entity.type
_entity.pdbx_description
1 polymer ?
#
loop_
_entity_poly.entity_id
_entity_poly.type
_entity_poly.pdbx_seq_one_letter_code
_entity_poly.pdbx_strand_id
1 'polypeptide(L)'
;MQYGIIGASYQQGTLAVFHAGIDEEPLPDLLSATQKALRLLVSELAVSNLADIHQLHDTIVDFLQTGSTDVQALDDATGDTLTFGEFGDDHFVFNVMDQTEKFQLHIEVTPIGGPHGA
;
A
#
# COMPACT_ATOMS: atom_id res chain seq x y z
N MET A 1 17.87 0.39 -10.47
CA MET A 1 17.30 0.75 -9.16
C MET A 1 16.22 -0.27 -8.90
N GLN A 2 16.33 -1.04 -7.82
CA GLN A 2 15.33 -2.05 -7.46
C GLN A 2 14.44 -1.47 -6.37
N TYR A 3 13.26 -2.04 -6.15
CA TYR A 3 12.32 -1.58 -5.13
C TYR A 3 11.99 -2.67 -4.13
N GLY A 4 11.82 -2.27 -2.88
CA GLY A 4 11.34 -3.10 -1.79
C GLY A 4 10.00 -2.56 -1.31
N ILE A 5 9.16 -3.46 -0.85
CA ILE A 5 7.92 -3.14 -0.18
C ILE A 5 7.98 -3.74 1.21
N ILE A 6 7.67 -2.93 2.22
CA ILE A 6 7.48 -3.39 3.60
C ILE A 6 6.09 -2.95 4.00
N GLY A 7 5.29 -3.88 4.53
CA GLY A 7 3.97 -3.52 5.03
C GLY A 7 3.65 -4.20 6.34
N ALA A 8 2.74 -3.57 7.07
CA ALA A 8 2.24 -4.06 8.34
C ALA A 8 0.74 -3.80 8.42
N SER A 9 -0.03 -4.83 8.77
CA SER A 9 -1.46 -4.71 9.02
C SER A 9 -1.78 -5.12 10.46
N TYR A 10 -2.57 -4.32 11.13
CA TYR A 10 -3.13 -4.61 12.44
C TYR A 10 -4.64 -4.79 12.29
N GLN A 11 -5.14 -5.96 12.64
CA GLN A 11 -6.57 -6.27 12.63
C GLN A 11 -6.91 -7.26 13.73
N GLN A 12 -8.02 -7.02 14.43
CA GLN A 12 -8.55 -7.94 15.45
C GLN A 12 -7.53 -8.33 16.54
N GLY A 13 -6.63 -7.41 16.92
CA GLY A 13 -5.59 -7.69 17.92
C GLY A 13 -4.37 -8.45 17.39
N THR A 14 -4.27 -8.66 16.09
CA THR A 14 -3.15 -9.35 15.44
C THR A 14 -2.39 -8.40 14.53
N LEU A 15 -1.06 -8.42 14.63
CA LEU A 15 -0.15 -7.71 13.73
C LEU A 15 0.43 -8.72 12.73
N ALA A 16 0.26 -8.45 11.43
CA ALA A 16 0.94 -9.15 10.36
C ALA A 16 1.95 -8.21 9.71
N VAL A 17 3.12 -8.74 9.33
CA VAL A 17 4.17 -8.02 8.61
C VAL A 17 4.47 -8.79 7.33
N PHE A 18 4.59 -8.08 6.22
CA PHE A 18 4.87 -8.65 4.91
C PHE A 18 5.90 -7.81 4.16
N HIS A 19 6.53 -8.44 3.17
CA HIS A 19 7.51 -7.79 2.32
C HIS A 19 7.41 -8.31 0.89
N ALA A 20 7.87 -7.52 -0.08
CA ALA A 20 8.02 -7.92 -1.47
C ALA A 20 9.21 -7.21 -2.13
N GLY A 21 9.76 -7.77 -3.21
CA GLY A 21 10.85 -7.14 -3.96
C GLY A 21 12.25 -7.30 -3.34
N ILE A 22 12.34 -7.86 -2.13
CA ILE A 22 13.58 -8.17 -1.41
C ILE A 22 13.94 -9.67 -1.44
N ASP A 23 13.09 -10.49 -2.06
CA ASP A 23 13.19 -11.95 -2.14
C ASP A 23 13.38 -12.42 -3.58
N GLU A 24 12.88 -13.61 -3.93
CA GLU A 24 13.01 -14.20 -5.27
C GLU A 24 12.15 -13.50 -6.35
N GLU A 25 11.26 -12.57 -5.96
CA GLU A 25 10.42 -11.79 -6.88
C GLU A 25 10.85 -10.31 -6.89
N PRO A 26 11.94 -9.95 -7.59
CA PRO A 26 12.46 -8.59 -7.61
C PRO A 26 11.49 -7.62 -8.31
N LEU A 27 11.44 -6.37 -7.81
CA LEU A 27 10.68 -5.27 -8.40
C LEU A 27 11.65 -4.31 -9.11
N PRO A 28 11.80 -4.40 -10.44
CA PRO A 28 12.89 -3.74 -11.18
C PRO A 28 12.64 -2.26 -11.47
N ASP A 29 11.41 -1.79 -11.32
CA ASP A 29 11.00 -0.41 -11.61
C ASP A 29 9.84 0.03 -10.71
N LEU A 30 9.67 1.36 -10.62
CA LEU A 30 8.66 2.00 -9.80
C LEU A 30 7.25 1.54 -10.17
N LEU A 31 6.97 1.38 -11.46
CA LEU A 31 5.65 0.95 -11.92
C LEU A 31 5.29 -0.44 -11.38
N SER A 32 6.22 -1.40 -11.47
CA SER A 32 6.05 -2.75 -10.93
C SER A 32 5.88 -2.72 -9.41
N ALA A 33 6.65 -1.87 -8.72
CA ALA A 33 6.53 -1.68 -7.28
C ALA A 33 5.18 -1.11 -6.88
N THR A 34 4.72 -0.04 -7.55
CA THR A 34 3.40 0.57 -7.34
C THR A 34 2.28 -0.43 -7.59
N GLN A 35 2.34 -1.21 -8.68
CA GLN A 35 1.35 -2.24 -8.97
C GLN A 35 1.33 -3.34 -7.89
N LYS A 36 2.50 -3.78 -7.40
CA LYS A 36 2.58 -4.77 -6.32
C LYS A 36 2.03 -4.18 -5.01
N ALA A 37 2.36 -2.94 -4.67
CA ALA A 37 1.84 -2.26 -3.48
C ALA A 37 0.31 -2.13 -3.51
N LEU A 38 -0.27 -1.73 -4.65
CA LEU A 38 -1.72 -1.64 -4.83
C LEU A 38 -2.41 -3.01 -4.71
N ARG A 39 -1.79 -4.08 -5.22
CA ARG A 39 -2.31 -5.44 -5.03
C ARG A 39 -2.26 -5.89 -3.57
N LEU A 40 -1.17 -5.58 -2.85
CA LEU A 40 -1.05 -5.87 -1.42
C LEU A 40 -2.09 -5.09 -0.62
N LEU A 41 -2.28 -3.81 -0.93
CA LEU A 41 -3.32 -2.97 -0.36
C LEU A 41 -4.71 -3.62 -0.52
N VAL A 42 -5.09 -3.99 -1.74
CA VAL A 42 -6.38 -4.66 -2.00
C VAL A 42 -6.49 -5.98 -1.21
N SER A 43 -5.44 -6.79 -1.20
CA SER A 43 -5.42 -8.08 -0.48
C SER A 43 -5.63 -7.91 1.02
N GLU A 44 -4.97 -6.93 1.64
CA GLU A 44 -5.07 -6.68 3.09
C GLU A 44 -6.43 -6.06 3.47
N LEU A 45 -7.02 -5.23 2.61
CA LEU A 45 -8.35 -4.68 2.87
C LEU A 45 -9.46 -5.74 2.70
N ALA A 46 -9.28 -6.68 1.76
CA ALA A 46 -10.26 -7.73 1.45
C ALA A 46 -10.49 -8.73 2.60
N VAL A 47 -9.56 -8.84 3.55
CA VAL A 47 -9.68 -9.75 4.69
C VAL A 47 -10.34 -9.11 5.92
N SER A 48 -10.55 -7.79 5.90
CA SER A 48 -11.23 -7.09 6.98
C SER A 48 -12.70 -7.49 7.07
N ASN A 49 -13.32 -7.33 8.23
CA ASN A 49 -14.77 -7.49 8.40
C ASN A 49 -15.47 -6.15 8.69
N LEU A 50 -14.72 -5.04 8.61
CA LEU A 50 -15.24 -3.69 8.88
C LEU A 50 -15.87 -3.12 7.62
N ALA A 51 -17.07 -2.55 7.76
CA ALA A 51 -17.88 -2.11 6.62
C ALA A 51 -17.25 -0.92 5.86
N ASP A 52 -16.60 0.00 6.58
CA ASP A 52 -15.86 1.12 6.01
C ASP A 52 -14.61 0.66 5.25
N ILE A 53 -13.90 -0.34 5.76
CA ILE A 53 -12.76 -0.96 5.06
C ILE A 53 -13.20 -1.68 3.79
N HIS A 54 -14.36 -2.35 3.80
CA HIS A 54 -14.94 -2.92 2.57
C HIS A 54 -15.32 -1.84 1.55
N GLN A 55 -15.91 -0.73 2.00
CA GLN A 55 -16.23 0.39 1.11
C GLN A 55 -14.96 1.01 0.49
N LEU A 56 -13.89 1.14 1.27
CA LEU A 56 -12.59 1.57 0.77
C LEU A 56 -12.03 0.58 -0.25
N HIS A 57 -12.06 -0.73 0.05
CA HIS A 57 -11.64 -1.78 -0.86
C HIS A 57 -12.36 -1.68 -2.21
N ASP A 58 -13.69 -1.56 -2.21
CA ASP A 58 -14.48 -1.47 -3.43
C ASP A 58 -14.12 -0.23 -4.25
N THR A 59 -13.91 0.91 -3.58
CA THR A 59 -13.46 2.16 -4.21
C THR A 59 -12.10 1.99 -4.89
N ILE A 60 -11.15 1.33 -4.22
CA ILE A 60 -9.82 1.07 -4.78
C ILE A 60 -9.92 0.10 -5.96
N VAL A 61 -10.72 -0.96 -5.85
CA VAL A 61 -10.92 -1.92 -6.94
C VAL A 61 -11.51 -1.24 -8.18
N ASP A 62 -12.53 -0.41 -8.01
CA ASP A 62 -13.13 0.36 -9.11
C ASP A 62 -12.12 1.32 -9.75
N PHE A 63 -11.27 1.97 -8.94
CA PHE A 63 -10.17 2.79 -9.44
C PHE A 63 -9.18 1.96 -10.28
N LEU A 64 -8.75 0.80 -9.79
CA LEU A 64 -7.81 -0.07 -10.50
C LEU A 64 -8.39 -0.66 -11.80
N GLN A 65 -9.70 -0.86 -11.88
CA GLN A 65 -10.37 -1.31 -13.10
C GLN A 65 -10.25 -0.30 -14.26
N THR A 66 -9.97 0.98 -13.96
CA THR A 66 -9.66 2.00 -14.98
C THR A 66 -8.29 1.79 -15.63
N GLY A 67 -7.44 0.92 -15.06
CA GLY A 67 -6.05 0.72 -15.46
C GLY A 67 -5.09 1.81 -14.94
N SER A 68 -5.57 2.72 -14.09
CA SER A 68 -4.75 3.76 -13.49
C SER A 68 -3.81 3.20 -12.41
N THR A 69 -2.62 3.80 -12.33
CA THR A 69 -1.65 3.59 -11.22
C THR A 69 -1.30 4.92 -10.55
N ASP A 70 -2.12 5.95 -10.80
CA ASP A 70 -1.97 7.27 -10.20
C ASP A 70 -2.37 7.24 -8.73
N VAL A 71 -1.37 7.07 -7.87
CA VAL A 71 -1.54 6.93 -6.42
C VAL A 71 -2.05 8.21 -5.75
N GLN A 72 -1.79 9.37 -6.34
CA GLN A 72 -2.32 10.64 -5.85
C GLN A 72 -3.81 10.78 -6.19
N ALA A 73 -4.21 10.40 -7.40
CA ALA A 73 -5.62 10.36 -7.76
C ALA A 73 -6.41 9.34 -6.92
N LEU A 74 -5.76 8.26 -6.48
CA LEU A 74 -6.35 7.30 -5.56
C LEU A 74 -6.59 7.89 -4.17
N ASP A 75 -5.60 8.60 -3.62
CA ASP A 75 -5.70 9.35 -2.35
C ASP A 75 -6.87 10.34 -2.40
N ASP A 76 -6.92 11.18 -3.43
CA ASP A 76 -7.99 12.16 -3.64
C ASP A 76 -9.39 11.51 -3.72
N ALA A 77 -9.48 10.30 -4.30
CA ALA A 77 -10.73 9.57 -4.46
C ALA A 77 -11.20 8.86 -3.19
N THR A 78 -10.28 8.52 -2.28
CA THR A 78 -10.55 7.72 -1.08
C THR A 78 -10.65 8.56 0.20
N GLY A 79 -10.23 9.83 0.14
CA GLY A 79 -10.38 10.79 1.23
C GLY A 79 -9.62 10.37 2.48
N ASP A 80 -10.15 10.66 3.67
CA ASP A 80 -9.40 10.50 4.93
C ASP A 80 -9.12 9.04 5.34
N THR A 81 -9.68 8.04 4.65
CA THR A 81 -9.52 6.62 5.05
C THR A 81 -8.22 6.02 4.54
N LEU A 82 -7.74 6.45 3.37
CA LEU A 82 -6.45 6.08 2.81
C LEU A 82 -5.64 7.35 2.62
N THR A 83 -4.41 7.37 3.13
CA THR A 83 -3.49 8.49 2.96
C THR A 83 -2.27 8.05 2.17
N PHE A 84 -1.98 8.76 1.10
CA PHE A 84 -0.73 8.66 0.36
C PHE A 84 0.29 9.69 0.90
N GLY A 85 1.55 9.27 1.06
CA GLY A 85 2.63 10.16 1.45
C GLY A 85 3.90 9.90 0.64
N GLU A 86 4.51 10.95 0.10
CA GLU A 86 5.76 10.87 -0.67
C GLU A 86 6.91 11.50 0.12
N PHE A 87 8.06 10.82 0.16
CA PHE A 87 9.27 11.27 0.86
C PHE A 87 10.39 11.73 -0.09
N GLY A 88 10.19 11.58 -1.40
CA GLY A 88 11.19 11.85 -2.45
C GLY A 88 11.94 10.60 -2.90
N ASP A 89 12.73 10.71 -3.98
CA ASP A 89 13.54 9.60 -4.53
C ASP A 89 12.75 8.30 -4.79
N ASP A 90 11.53 8.40 -5.32
CA ASP A 90 10.63 7.26 -5.57
C ASP A 90 10.24 6.47 -4.30
N HIS A 91 10.38 7.07 -3.12
CA HIS A 91 9.95 6.54 -1.82
C HIS A 91 8.58 7.12 -1.42
N PHE A 92 7.61 6.25 -1.20
CA PHE A 92 6.27 6.64 -0.75
C PHE A 92 5.63 5.60 0.18
N VAL A 93 4.53 5.99 0.82
CA VAL A 93 3.71 5.14 1.70
C VAL A 93 2.23 5.24 1.39
N PHE A 94 1.51 4.16 1.69
CA PHE A 94 0.08 4.14 1.93
C PHE A 94 -0.20 3.89 3.41
N ASN A 95 -1.11 4.65 3.98
CA ASN A 95 -1.66 4.42 5.31
C ASN A 95 -3.17 4.26 5.21
N VAL A 96 -3.73 3.28 5.92
CA VAL A 96 -5.17 3.15 6.12
C VAL A 96 -5.43 2.98 7.60
N MET A 97 -6.39 3.74 8.12
CA MET A 97 -6.85 3.60 9.49
C MET A 97 -8.36 3.78 9.53
N ASP A 98 -9.06 2.82 10.14
CA ASP A 98 -10.49 2.98 10.38
C ASP A 98 -10.74 3.94 11.55
N GLN A 99 -11.96 4.50 11.64
CA GLN A 99 -12.32 5.45 12.69
C GLN A 99 -12.30 4.85 14.11
N THR A 100 -12.30 3.52 14.23
CA THR A 100 -12.28 2.82 15.52
C THR A 100 -10.90 2.29 15.91
N GLU A 101 -9.87 2.54 15.09
CA GLU A 101 -8.47 2.09 15.26
C GLU A 101 -8.31 0.55 15.38
N LYS A 102 -9.34 -0.20 14.97
CA LYS A 102 -9.34 -1.68 14.97
C LYS A 102 -8.67 -2.26 13.74
N PHE A 103 -8.52 -1.45 12.70
CA PHE A 103 -7.81 -1.74 11.48
C PHE A 103 -6.79 -0.65 11.21
N GLN A 104 -5.54 -1.04 11.04
CA GLN A 104 -4.48 -0.17 10.57
C GLN A 104 -3.68 -0.92 9.51
N LEU A 105 -3.29 -0.25 8.45
CA LEU A 105 -2.42 -0.79 7.42
C LEU A 105 -1.42 0.27 7.02
N HIS A 106 -0.16 -0.12 6.99
CA HIS A 106 0.94 0.67 6.47
C HIS A 106 1.62 -0.12 5.37
N ILE A 107 1.88 0.51 4.22
CA ILE A 107 2.66 -0.06 3.13
C ILE A 107 3.67 0.99 2.68
N GLU A 108 4.95 0.68 2.80
CA GLU A 108 6.07 1.51 2.38
C GLU A 108 6.70 0.90 1.13
N VAL A 109 6.92 1.74 0.11
CA VAL A 109 7.66 1.40 -1.10
C VAL A 109 8.93 2.21 -1.11
N THR A 110 10.08 1.53 -1.17
CA THR A 110 11.39 2.16 -1.01
C THR A 110 12.37 1.64 -2.06
N PRO A 111 13.21 2.50 -2.65
CA PRO A 111 14.27 2.05 -3.54
C PRO A 111 15.39 1.32 -2.78
N ILE A 112 15.76 0.16 -3.28
CA ILE A 112 16.86 -0.68 -2.81
C ILE A 112 18.14 -0.31 -3.58
N GLY A 113 19.21 0.00 -2.83
CA GLY A 113 20.56 0.22 -3.37
C GLY A 113 20.95 1.67 -3.69
N GLY A 114 20.18 2.67 -3.21
CA GLY A 114 20.60 4.08 -3.20
C GLY A 114 21.61 4.38 -2.06
N PRO A 115 22.20 5.59 -2.00
CA PRO A 115 23.32 5.93 -1.08
C PRO A 115 23.02 5.83 0.42
N HIS A 116 21.79 5.45 0.80
CA HIS A 116 21.35 5.28 2.18
C HIS A 116 21.04 3.82 2.56
N GLY A 117 21.30 2.85 1.67
CA GLY A 117 21.13 1.42 1.92
C GLY A 117 22.45 0.67 2.09
N ALA A 118 23.21 0.95 3.15
CA ALA A 118 24.27 0.10 3.70
C ALA A 118 24.51 0.44 5.18
#